data_AF-A0AAJ7SIC5-F1
#
_entry.id   AF-A0AAJ7SIC5-F1
#
_cell.length_a   1.000
_cell.length_b   1.000
_cell.length_c   1.000
_cell.angle_alpha   90.00
_cell.angle_beta   90.00
_cell.angle_gamma   90.00
#
_symmetry.space_group_name_H-M   'P 1'
#
loop_
_entity.id
_entity.type
_entity.pdbx_description
1 polymer ?
#
loop_
_entity_poly.entity_id
_entity_poly.type
_entity_poly.pdbx_seq_one_letter_code
_entity_poly.pdbx_strand_id
1 'polypeptide(L)'
;MSHNLICLLKLIISNNSAVLITGSKRLRRVELVQGLRQGCALSPTLFMLYISRLERRLVESGRGVKIRTSKNIFENKESRVRVIPGVLYADDLLLLAHSWSEMKQLLQITTEVGNELRLVFNPKKSAVLDFNEPGSGVNPELSIQGLVIPTAKSYKYLGITLCNNRNYLSEQEKVWKEKSTKALRQMYAKSLWKFNRFEVTKIRWKATCVPALTYCNSVLTASADTRKRLETSQREAGKWALGQPTFNIAYEFIEGELGWASYESREAKSKILFFARLERMPSYRWPKAILEAMKTCNIFSEAYKRMKHLSRLYECEFDEPQHVESEERHWRAFRNDVCDRIRTFTDREWRENMETKPSLKRYRQHKMNRGTIDHVYDNTRGSTLLAGARAGFLNTNPFRARFEEIDGKCELCDCHNETLGHVIMECDEENSSEPEIRKRLGLHEDSTRETVERTKRSLERWERETKRYVPCKRRINQPITS
;
A
#
# COMPACT_ATOMS: atom_id res chain seq x y z
N MET A 1 2.98 -11.01 40.77
CA MET A 1 3.07 -9.53 40.73
C MET A 1 3.29 -9.03 42.14
N SER A 2 4.15 -8.03 42.35
CA SER A 2 4.31 -7.42 43.68
C SER A 2 3.00 -6.73 44.10
N HIS A 3 2.67 -6.79 45.39
CA HIS A 3 1.45 -6.18 45.95
C HIS A 3 1.34 -4.68 45.56
N ASN A 4 2.48 -3.97 45.57
CA ASN A 4 2.58 -2.57 45.21
C ASN A 4 2.13 -2.27 43.77
N LEU A 5 2.42 -3.15 42.81
CA LEU A 5 2.00 -2.98 41.43
C LEU A 5 0.47 -3.09 41.29
N ILE A 6 -0.15 -4.04 41.99
CA ILE A 6 -1.60 -4.21 41.98
C ILE A 6 -2.29 -2.99 42.58
N CYS A 7 -1.76 -2.45 43.68
CA CYS A 7 -2.27 -1.22 44.29
C CYS A 7 -2.16 -0.02 43.34
N LEU A 8 -1.01 0.14 42.65
CA LEU A 8 -0.83 1.18 41.65
C LEU A 8 -1.84 1.06 40.49
N LEU A 9 -2.03 -0.15 39.96
CA LEU A 9 -3.00 -0.41 38.89
C LEU A 9 -4.43 -0.08 39.34
N LYS A 10 -4.81 -0.48 40.55
CA LYS A 10 -6.12 -0.16 41.14
C LYS A 10 -6.29 1.36 41.25
N LEU A 11 -5.29 2.10 41.73
CA LEU A 11 -5.35 3.55 41.82
C LEU A 11 -5.55 4.21 40.46
N ILE A 12 -4.79 3.78 39.43
CA ILE A 12 -4.88 4.34 38.07
C ILE A 12 -6.26 4.11 37.45
N ILE A 13 -6.88 2.96 37.73
CA ILE A 13 -8.17 2.57 37.14
C ILE A 13 -9.35 3.07 37.98
N SER A 14 -9.20 3.18 39.30
CA SER A 14 -10.22 3.66 40.23
C SER A 14 -10.60 5.13 39.99
N ASN A 15 -11.80 5.51 40.44
CA ASN A 15 -12.33 6.89 40.38
C ASN A 15 -12.30 7.49 38.96
N ASN A 16 -12.61 6.64 37.98
CA ASN A 16 -12.61 7.03 36.60
C ASN A 16 -13.86 7.85 36.29
N SER A 17 -13.70 8.96 35.59
CA SER A 17 -14.81 9.86 35.28
C SER A 17 -14.62 10.50 33.93
N ALA A 18 -15.68 10.60 33.15
CA ALA A 18 -15.71 11.33 31.90
C ALA A 18 -16.49 12.64 32.06
N VAL A 19 -16.10 13.64 31.28
CA VAL A 19 -16.87 14.87 31.11
C VAL A 19 -17.07 15.08 29.63
N LEU A 20 -18.32 15.20 29.18
CA LEU A 20 -18.63 15.50 27.78
C LEU A 20 -18.46 17.02 27.56
N ILE A 21 -17.64 17.40 26.58
CA ILE A 21 -17.45 18.78 26.16
C ILE A 21 -18.01 18.92 24.75
N THR A 22 -19.01 19.77 24.57
CA THR A 22 -19.62 20.08 23.26
C THR A 22 -19.55 21.59 23.02
N GLY A 23 -18.60 22.01 22.17
CA GLY A 23 -18.28 23.43 21.97
C GLY A 23 -17.75 24.06 23.26
N SER A 24 -18.38 25.14 23.71
CA SER A 24 -18.07 25.81 25.00
C SER A 24 -18.81 25.22 26.20
N LYS A 25 -19.72 24.25 26.01
CA LYS A 25 -20.51 23.66 27.09
C LYS A 25 -19.82 22.43 27.64
N ARG A 26 -19.56 22.45 28.95
CA ARG A 26 -19.07 21.32 29.73
C ARG A 26 -20.24 20.69 30.47
N LEU A 27 -20.56 19.44 30.16
CA LEU A 27 -21.66 18.71 30.82
C LEU A 27 -21.21 18.13 32.16
N ARG A 28 -22.17 17.56 32.90
CA ARG A 28 -21.91 16.93 34.21
C ARG A 28 -20.88 15.80 34.11
N ARG A 29 -20.11 15.64 35.18
CA ARG A 29 -19.17 14.54 35.35
C ARG A 29 -19.95 13.23 35.48
N VAL A 30 -19.58 12.25 34.67
CA VAL A 30 -20.16 10.89 34.72
C VAL A 30 -19.08 9.95 35.22
N GLU A 31 -19.37 9.25 36.31
CA GLU A 31 -18.47 8.22 36.83
C GLU A 31 -18.55 6.96 35.98
N LEU A 32 -17.38 6.42 35.63
CA LEU A 32 -17.22 5.22 34.83
C LEU A 32 -16.82 4.08 35.77
N VAL A 33 -17.82 3.33 36.23
CA VAL A 33 -17.65 2.23 37.19
C VAL A 33 -17.10 0.97 36.50
N GLN A 34 -17.36 0.80 35.20
CA GLN A 34 -16.92 -0.35 34.42
C GLN A 34 -16.22 0.09 33.13
N GLY A 35 -15.13 -0.59 32.80
CA GLY A 35 -14.40 -0.41 31.55
C GLY A 35 -13.05 0.29 31.71
N LEU A 36 -12.22 0.13 30.68
CA LEU A 36 -10.89 0.74 30.60
C LEU A 36 -10.97 2.09 29.88
N ARG A 37 -10.08 3.03 30.23
CA ARG A 37 -10.04 4.38 29.63
C ARG A 37 -9.59 4.29 28.18
N GLN A 38 -10.44 4.66 27.23
CA GLN A 38 -10.02 4.83 25.83
C GLN A 38 -8.96 5.94 25.72
N GLY A 39 -7.86 5.66 25.03
CA GLY A 39 -6.71 6.56 24.93
C GLY A 39 -5.66 6.41 26.04
N CYS A 40 -5.92 5.62 27.09
CA CYS A 40 -4.91 5.30 28.09
C CYS A 40 -3.94 4.23 27.56
N ALA A 41 -2.64 4.51 27.59
CA ALA A 41 -1.58 3.63 27.09
C ALA A 41 -1.58 2.22 27.74
N LEU A 42 -2.05 2.11 28.98
CA LEU A 42 -2.07 0.84 29.71
C LEU A 42 -3.31 -0.02 29.42
N SER A 43 -4.39 0.60 28.93
CA SER A 43 -5.67 -0.08 28.72
C SER A 43 -5.59 -1.25 27.73
N PRO A 44 -4.89 -1.15 26.58
CA PRO A 44 -4.74 -2.29 25.68
C PRO A 44 -4.07 -3.49 26.35
N THR A 45 -3.01 -3.27 27.14
CA THR A 45 -2.30 -4.34 27.84
C THR A 45 -3.17 -5.02 28.90
N LEU A 46 -3.92 -4.23 29.68
CA LEU A 46 -4.85 -4.76 30.67
C LEU A 46 -5.96 -5.59 30.01
N PHE A 47 -6.47 -5.12 28.87
CA PHE A 47 -7.46 -5.88 28.10
C PHE A 47 -6.90 -7.20 27.57
N MET A 48 -5.66 -7.22 27.07
CA MET A 48 -4.99 -8.45 26.63
C MET A 48 -4.81 -9.45 27.78
N LEU A 49 -4.41 -8.98 28.96
CA LEU A 49 -4.32 -9.83 30.16
C LEU A 49 -5.70 -10.38 30.57
N TYR A 50 -6.73 -9.54 30.48
CA TYR A 50 -8.10 -9.91 30.78
C TYR A 50 -8.62 -11.04 29.88
N ILE A 51 -8.42 -10.90 28.56
CA ILE A 51 -8.90 -11.87 27.57
C ILE A 51 -8.04 -13.14 27.47
N SER A 52 -6.81 -13.12 27.98
CA SER A 52 -5.91 -14.29 27.93
C SER A 52 -6.49 -15.57 28.58
N ARG A 53 -7.44 -15.43 29.51
CA ARG A 53 -8.17 -16.56 30.10
C ARG A 53 -9.04 -17.29 29.08
N LEU A 54 -9.64 -16.55 28.14
CA LEU A 54 -10.38 -17.12 27.01
C LEU A 54 -9.44 -17.87 26.08
N GLU A 55 -8.34 -17.25 25.67
CA GLU A 55 -7.33 -17.88 24.82
C GLU A 55 -6.83 -19.19 25.43
N ARG A 56 -6.48 -19.18 26.73
CA ARG A 56 -5.99 -20.36 27.45
C ARG A 56 -7.00 -21.51 27.41
N ARG A 57 -8.27 -21.27 27.79
CA ARG A 57 -9.30 -22.32 27.79
C ARG A 57 -9.60 -22.86 26.39
N LEU A 58 -9.55 -22.00 25.38
CA LEU A 58 -9.70 -22.44 23.98
C LEU A 58 -8.56 -23.38 23.59
N VAL A 59 -7.31 -23.05 23.93
CA VAL A 59 -6.13 -23.90 23.61
C VAL A 59 -6.17 -25.21 24.40
N GLU A 60 -6.47 -25.15 25.71
CA GLU A 60 -6.58 -26.33 26.59
C GLU A 60 -7.68 -27.31 26.17
N SER A 61 -8.72 -26.83 25.47
CA SER A 61 -9.80 -27.68 24.96
C SER A 61 -9.34 -28.73 23.94
N GLY A 62 -8.20 -28.49 23.27
CA GLY A 62 -7.71 -29.34 22.18
C GLY A 62 -8.65 -29.39 20.96
N ARG A 63 -9.60 -28.46 20.84
CA ARG A 63 -10.56 -28.37 19.73
C ARG A 63 -10.14 -27.31 18.73
N GLY A 64 -10.43 -27.55 17.45
CA GLY A 64 -10.16 -26.60 16.37
C GLY A 64 -9.41 -27.23 15.19
N VAL A 65 -8.77 -26.38 14.40
CA VAL A 65 -8.05 -26.81 13.19
C VAL A 65 -6.74 -27.49 13.56
N LYS A 66 -6.57 -28.74 13.12
CA LYS A 66 -5.38 -29.56 13.39
C LYS A 66 -4.36 -29.35 12.29
N ILE A 67 -3.16 -28.91 12.66
CA ILE A 67 -2.04 -28.70 11.75
C ILE A 67 -0.88 -29.63 12.13
N ARG A 68 -0.35 -30.35 11.14
CA ARG A 68 0.83 -31.21 11.35
C ARG A 68 2.10 -30.40 11.10
N THR A 69 2.89 -30.19 12.14
CA THR A 69 4.10 -29.34 12.11
C THR A 69 5.37 -30.15 11.85
N SER A 70 5.42 -31.43 12.23
CA SER A 70 6.61 -32.27 12.09
C SER A 70 6.33 -33.67 11.52
N LYS A 71 7.28 -34.15 10.70
CA LYS A 71 7.31 -35.54 10.19
C LYS A 71 8.08 -36.48 11.12
N ASN A 72 8.95 -35.97 11.98
CA ASN A 72 9.82 -36.77 12.84
C ASN A 72 9.01 -37.73 13.71
N ILE A 73 9.24 -39.03 13.59
CA ILE A 73 8.46 -40.06 14.28
C ILE A 73 8.83 -40.14 15.77
N PHE A 74 10.04 -39.70 16.12
CA PHE A 74 10.56 -39.71 17.49
C PHE A 74 10.06 -38.53 18.35
N GLU A 75 9.35 -37.56 17.76
CA GLU A 75 8.74 -36.47 18.50
C GLU A 75 7.38 -36.84 19.09
N ASN A 76 7.08 -36.31 20.28
CA ASN A 76 5.80 -36.51 20.93
C ASN A 76 4.64 -36.00 20.05
N LYS A 77 3.48 -36.66 20.14
CA LYS A 77 2.29 -36.38 19.31
C LYS A 77 1.83 -34.91 19.39
N GLU A 78 1.97 -34.28 20.57
CA GLU A 78 1.65 -32.87 20.82
C GLU A 78 2.61 -31.90 20.11
N SER A 79 3.89 -32.28 19.95
CA SER A 79 4.87 -31.51 19.20
C SER A 79 4.66 -31.64 17.68
N ARG A 80 4.10 -32.77 17.24
CA ARG A 80 3.88 -33.09 15.82
C ARG A 80 2.58 -32.51 15.25
N VAL A 81 1.55 -32.38 16.09
CA VAL A 81 0.23 -31.87 15.70
C VAL A 81 -0.20 -30.77 16.66
N ARG A 82 -0.39 -29.57 16.15
CA ARG A 82 -0.91 -28.44 16.92
C ARG A 82 -2.36 -28.18 16.55
N VAL A 83 -3.15 -27.76 17.52
CA VAL A 83 -4.57 -27.44 17.33
C VAL A 83 -4.76 -25.93 17.48
N ILE A 84 -5.36 -25.31 16.47
CA ILE A 84 -5.68 -23.88 16.46
C ILE A 84 -7.18 -23.73 16.69
N PRO A 85 -7.62 -23.38 17.92
CA PRO A 85 -9.05 -23.15 18.22
C PRO A 85 -9.56 -21.84 17.62
N GLY A 86 -8.65 -20.86 17.44
CA GLY A 86 -8.99 -19.52 17.02
C GLY A 86 -7.83 -18.54 17.25
N VAL A 87 -8.05 -17.30 16.83
CA VAL A 87 -7.12 -16.18 17.04
C VAL A 87 -7.87 -14.97 17.58
N LEU A 88 -7.23 -14.23 18.47
CA LEU A 88 -7.78 -13.02 19.07
C LEU A 88 -6.97 -11.80 18.64
N TYR A 89 -7.65 -10.73 18.25
CA TYR A 89 -7.05 -9.43 17.99
C TYR A 89 -7.88 -8.34 18.67
N ALA A 90 -7.41 -7.88 19.83
CA ALA A 90 -8.23 -7.05 20.71
C ALA A 90 -9.62 -7.69 20.94
N ASP A 91 -10.69 -6.97 20.64
CA ASP A 91 -12.08 -7.43 20.78
C ASP A 91 -12.56 -8.37 19.66
N ASP A 92 -11.82 -8.47 18.55
CA ASP A 92 -12.14 -9.39 17.46
C ASP A 92 -11.68 -10.82 17.79
N LEU A 93 -12.64 -11.75 17.86
CA LEU A 93 -12.41 -13.19 18.04
C LEU A 93 -12.74 -13.93 16.74
N LEU A 94 -11.78 -14.72 16.23
CA LEU A 94 -11.98 -15.66 15.14
C LEU A 94 -11.84 -17.09 15.67
N LEU A 95 -12.91 -17.89 15.60
CA LEU A 95 -12.87 -19.31 15.93
C LEU A 95 -12.73 -20.15 14.66
N LEU A 96 -11.99 -21.25 14.73
CA LEU A 96 -11.71 -22.14 13.61
C LEU A 96 -11.95 -23.59 14.03
N ALA A 97 -12.71 -24.35 13.24
CA ALA A 97 -13.00 -25.76 13.50
C ALA A 97 -13.12 -26.55 12.20
N HIS A 98 -12.86 -27.86 12.25
CA HIS A 98 -13.07 -28.77 11.11
C HIS A 98 -14.50 -29.30 11.01
N SER A 99 -15.28 -29.20 12.09
CA SER A 99 -16.65 -29.70 12.14
C SER A 99 -17.57 -28.75 12.91
N TRP A 100 -18.86 -28.82 12.60
CA TRP A 100 -19.89 -28.09 13.33
C TRP A 100 -19.95 -28.47 14.81
N SER A 101 -19.67 -29.73 15.15
CA SER A 101 -19.64 -30.20 16.54
C SER A 101 -18.53 -29.53 17.34
N GLU A 102 -17.31 -29.48 16.79
CA GLU A 102 -16.20 -28.76 17.40
C GLU A 102 -16.47 -27.25 17.50
N MET A 103 -17.08 -26.65 16.46
CA MET A 103 -17.47 -25.23 16.50
C MET A 103 -18.46 -24.93 17.64
N LYS A 104 -19.47 -25.79 17.85
CA LYS A 104 -20.42 -25.64 18.97
C LYS A 104 -19.72 -25.69 20.33
N GLN A 105 -18.74 -26.59 20.48
CA GLN A 105 -17.96 -26.68 21.73
C GLN A 105 -17.10 -25.44 21.95
N LEU A 106 -16.45 -24.91 20.90
CA LEU A 106 -15.69 -23.66 20.99
C LEU A 106 -16.59 -22.47 21.36
N LEU A 107 -17.79 -22.40 20.80
CA LEU A 107 -18.80 -21.37 21.14
C LEU A 107 -19.31 -21.52 22.57
N GLN A 108 -19.48 -22.76 23.05
CA GLN A 108 -19.85 -23.04 24.44
C GLN A 108 -18.76 -22.55 25.40
N ILE A 109 -17.49 -22.92 25.17
CA ILE A 109 -16.36 -22.44 25.97
C ILE A 109 -16.31 -20.91 25.96
N THR A 110 -16.48 -20.30 24.77
CA THR A 110 -16.50 -18.84 24.62
C THR A 110 -17.64 -18.20 25.42
N THR A 111 -18.82 -18.83 25.44
CA THR A 111 -19.98 -18.38 26.22
C THR A 111 -19.73 -18.47 27.72
N GLU A 112 -19.20 -19.59 28.21
CA GLU A 112 -18.87 -19.80 29.62
C GLU A 112 -17.84 -18.78 30.10
N VAL A 113 -16.75 -18.60 29.34
CA VAL A 113 -15.73 -17.60 29.66
C VAL A 113 -16.28 -16.19 29.58
N GLY A 114 -17.09 -15.90 28.56
CA GLY A 114 -17.72 -14.61 28.39
C GLY A 114 -18.57 -14.25 29.61
N ASN A 115 -19.36 -15.19 30.11
CA ASN A 115 -20.21 -14.99 31.28
C ASN A 115 -19.39 -14.79 32.56
N GLU A 116 -18.34 -15.60 32.78
CA GLU A 116 -17.42 -15.44 33.92
C GLU A 116 -16.71 -14.08 33.91
N LEU A 117 -16.28 -13.63 32.72
CA LEU A 117 -15.63 -12.35 32.52
C LEU A 117 -16.62 -11.20 32.27
N ARG A 118 -17.93 -11.42 32.42
CA ARG A 118 -18.96 -10.39 32.15
C ARG A 118 -18.76 -9.67 30.80
N LEU A 119 -18.29 -10.39 29.80
CA LEU A 119 -18.14 -9.94 28.42
C LEU A 119 -19.43 -10.25 27.67
N VAL A 120 -19.88 -9.28 26.88
CA VAL A 120 -21.06 -9.43 26.04
C VAL A 120 -20.60 -9.47 24.59
N PHE A 121 -20.84 -10.60 23.93
CA PHE A 121 -20.60 -10.73 22.49
C PHE A 121 -21.77 -10.11 21.71
N ASN A 122 -21.49 -9.58 20.53
CA ASN A 122 -22.50 -8.92 19.69
C ASN A 122 -22.81 -9.77 18.46
N PRO A 123 -23.88 -10.59 18.47
CA PRO A 123 -24.22 -11.46 17.36
C PRO A 123 -24.48 -10.72 16.05
N LYS A 124 -24.96 -9.48 16.09
CA LYS A 124 -25.18 -8.66 14.89
C LYS A 124 -23.88 -8.25 14.19
N LYS A 125 -22.78 -8.21 14.95
CA LYS A 125 -21.43 -7.97 14.42
C LYS A 125 -20.68 -9.28 14.18
N SER A 126 -21.20 -10.42 14.61
CA SER A 126 -20.60 -11.73 14.39
C SER A 126 -21.19 -12.38 13.14
N ALA A 127 -20.43 -13.27 12.51
CA ALA A 127 -20.93 -14.08 11.41
C ALA A 127 -20.22 -15.43 11.35
N VAL A 128 -20.92 -16.42 10.85
CA VAL A 128 -20.37 -17.73 10.52
C VAL A 128 -20.07 -17.77 9.03
N LEU A 129 -18.81 -18.05 8.68
CA LEU A 129 -18.40 -18.37 7.31
C LEU A 129 -18.21 -19.88 7.18
N ASP A 130 -19.01 -20.51 6.33
CA ASP A 130 -18.94 -21.93 6.04
C ASP A 130 -18.11 -22.17 4.78
N PHE A 131 -17.00 -22.90 4.92
CA PHE A 131 -16.08 -23.27 3.83
C PHE A 131 -16.28 -24.72 3.36
N ASN A 132 -17.29 -25.44 3.86
CA ASN A 132 -17.60 -26.79 3.39
C ASN A 132 -18.24 -26.73 1.98
N GLU A 133 -18.29 -27.88 1.30
CA GLU A 133 -18.88 -27.94 -0.03
C GLU A 133 -20.37 -27.52 -0.01
N PRO A 134 -20.83 -26.69 -0.97
CA PRO A 134 -22.23 -26.29 -1.04
C PRO A 134 -23.15 -27.51 -1.12
N GLY A 135 -24.09 -27.64 -0.18
CA GLY A 135 -25.01 -28.78 -0.12
C GLY A 135 -24.56 -29.94 0.76
N SER A 136 -23.42 -29.83 1.46
CA SER A 136 -22.98 -30.78 2.49
C SER A 136 -23.81 -30.68 3.79
N GLY A 137 -25.09 -31.01 3.70
CA GLY A 137 -25.99 -31.18 4.84
C GLY A 137 -26.66 -29.90 5.37
N VAL A 138 -27.45 -30.08 6.43
CA VAL A 138 -28.15 -28.98 7.13
C VAL A 138 -27.14 -28.25 8.01
N ASN A 139 -26.94 -26.97 7.75
CA ASN A 139 -26.12 -26.11 8.60
C ASN A 139 -26.81 -25.94 9.95
N PRO A 140 -26.19 -26.40 11.06
CA PRO A 140 -26.82 -26.28 12.36
C PRO A 140 -26.85 -24.82 12.79
N GLU A 141 -27.91 -24.45 13.50
CA GLU A 141 -27.98 -23.13 14.15
C GLU A 141 -26.86 -23.02 15.19
N LEU A 142 -26.04 -21.98 15.04
CA LEU A 142 -24.96 -21.66 15.97
C LEU A 142 -25.37 -20.44 16.80
N SER A 143 -25.12 -20.53 18.10
CA SER A 143 -25.43 -19.46 19.04
C SER A 143 -24.26 -19.17 19.97
N ILE A 144 -24.21 -17.93 20.45
CA ILE A 144 -23.27 -17.46 21.47
C ILE A 144 -24.06 -16.71 22.53
N GLN A 145 -23.87 -17.06 23.81
CA GLN A 145 -24.64 -16.50 24.91
C GLN A 145 -26.18 -16.59 24.70
N GLY A 146 -26.63 -17.70 24.10
CA GLY A 146 -28.05 -17.92 23.80
C GLY A 146 -28.60 -17.14 22.61
N LEU A 147 -27.77 -16.36 21.92
CA LEU A 147 -28.18 -15.56 20.75
C LEU A 147 -27.64 -16.19 19.46
N VAL A 148 -28.51 -16.31 18.45
CA VAL A 148 -28.17 -16.91 17.15
C VAL A 148 -27.18 -16.02 16.38
N ILE A 149 -26.13 -16.63 15.82
CA ILE A 149 -25.16 -15.97 14.95
C ILE A 149 -25.59 -16.18 13.49
N PRO A 150 -25.70 -15.12 12.68
CA PRO A 150 -26.07 -15.26 11.28
C PRO A 150 -24.96 -15.94 10.46
N THR A 151 -25.35 -16.82 9.55
CA THR A 151 -24.46 -17.36 8.53
C THR A 151 -24.35 -16.38 7.36
N ALA A 152 -23.12 -16.07 6.93
CA ALA A 152 -22.85 -15.15 5.85
C ALA A 152 -22.02 -15.80 4.74
N LYS A 153 -22.15 -15.31 3.50
CA LYS A 153 -21.27 -15.71 2.38
C LYS A 153 -19.95 -14.94 2.36
N SER A 154 -19.95 -13.73 2.91
CA SER A 154 -18.77 -12.90 3.05
C SER A 154 -18.77 -12.12 4.36
N TYR A 155 -17.60 -11.87 4.92
CA TYR A 155 -17.43 -11.15 6.16
C TYR A 155 -16.12 -10.36 6.17
N LYS A 156 -16.16 -9.16 6.75
CA LYS A 156 -15.00 -8.27 6.84
C LYS A 156 -14.28 -8.47 8.17
N TYR A 157 -13.10 -9.07 8.12
CA TYR A 157 -12.24 -9.31 9.28
C TYR A 157 -10.94 -8.51 9.18
N LEU A 158 -10.63 -7.71 10.21
CA LEU A 158 -9.42 -6.86 10.27
C LEU A 158 -9.18 -6.00 9.01
N GLY A 159 -10.25 -5.55 8.36
CA GLY A 159 -10.18 -4.71 7.16
C GLY A 159 -10.15 -5.47 5.83
N ILE A 160 -10.16 -6.80 5.85
CA ILE A 160 -10.14 -7.67 4.66
C ILE A 160 -11.47 -8.43 4.56
N THR A 161 -12.08 -8.43 3.39
CA THR A 161 -13.33 -9.16 3.13
C THR A 161 -13.01 -10.59 2.69
N LEU A 162 -13.35 -11.56 3.52
CA LEU A 162 -13.24 -12.98 3.22
C LEU A 162 -14.58 -13.48 2.69
N CYS A 163 -14.56 -14.42 1.75
CA CYS A 163 -15.77 -15.09 1.25
C CYS A 163 -15.59 -16.61 1.18
N ASN A 164 -16.70 -17.34 1.19
CA ASN A 164 -16.71 -18.80 1.12
C ASN A 164 -16.61 -19.39 -0.30
N ASN A 165 -16.22 -18.58 -1.29
CA ASN A 165 -15.93 -19.08 -2.63
C ASN A 165 -14.60 -19.85 -2.67
N ARG A 166 -14.38 -20.67 -3.71
CA ARG A 166 -13.08 -21.33 -3.98
C ARG A 166 -11.88 -20.37 -3.89
N ASN A 167 -12.05 -19.15 -4.41
CA ASN A 167 -11.14 -18.04 -4.13
C ASN A 167 -11.70 -17.20 -2.98
N TYR A 168 -11.15 -17.38 -1.79
CA TYR A 168 -11.58 -16.69 -0.57
C TYR A 168 -11.36 -15.16 -0.59
N LEU A 169 -10.63 -14.63 -1.59
CA LEU A 169 -10.36 -13.21 -1.78
C LEU A 169 -11.14 -12.58 -2.93
N SER A 170 -12.06 -13.28 -3.60
CA SER A 170 -12.72 -12.75 -4.79
C SER A 170 -13.47 -11.44 -4.54
N GLU A 171 -14.16 -11.31 -3.40
CA GLU A 171 -14.80 -10.05 -3.00
C GLU A 171 -13.78 -8.98 -2.58
N GLN A 172 -12.67 -9.37 -1.97
CA GLN A 172 -11.59 -8.45 -1.62
C GLN A 172 -10.93 -7.83 -2.86
N GLU A 173 -10.81 -8.56 -3.96
CA GLU A 173 -10.27 -8.04 -5.21
C GLU A 173 -11.11 -6.89 -5.78
N LYS A 174 -12.44 -7.00 -5.69
CA LYS A 174 -13.36 -5.90 -6.07
C LYS A 174 -13.13 -4.68 -5.19
N VAL A 175 -13.04 -4.89 -3.87
CA VAL A 175 -12.76 -3.83 -2.89
C VAL A 175 -11.43 -3.12 -3.19
N TRP A 176 -10.37 -3.85 -3.56
CA TRP A 176 -9.09 -3.22 -3.93
C TRP A 176 -9.21 -2.33 -5.17
N LYS A 177 -9.90 -2.80 -6.23
CA LYS A 177 -10.10 -2.03 -7.48
C LYS A 177 -10.94 -0.77 -7.25
N GLU A 178 -12.00 -0.87 -6.44
CA GLU A 178 -12.82 0.28 -6.06
C GLU A 178 -12.03 1.27 -5.20
N LYS A 179 -11.27 0.76 -4.22
CA LYS A 179 -10.44 1.57 -3.33
C LYS A 179 -9.35 2.31 -4.10
N SER A 180 -8.75 1.70 -5.13
CA SER A 180 -7.75 2.37 -5.97
C SER A 180 -8.36 3.56 -6.72
N THR A 181 -9.53 3.36 -7.29
CA THR A 181 -10.28 4.41 -8.00
C THR A 181 -10.71 5.53 -7.04
N LYS A 182 -11.19 5.18 -5.84
CA LYS A 182 -11.56 6.14 -4.80
C LYS A 182 -10.35 6.94 -4.32
N ALA A 183 -9.23 6.28 -4.07
CA ALA A 183 -7.99 6.92 -3.63
C ALA A 183 -7.50 7.95 -4.67
N LEU A 184 -7.56 7.60 -5.95
CA LEU A 184 -7.21 8.48 -7.05
C LEU A 184 -8.13 9.71 -7.14
N ARG A 185 -9.45 9.52 -7.09
CA ARG A 185 -10.42 10.63 -7.11
C ARG A 185 -10.24 11.57 -5.92
N GLN A 186 -10.09 11.01 -4.72
CA GLN A 186 -9.80 11.79 -3.52
C GLN A 186 -8.48 12.53 -3.64
N MET A 187 -7.49 11.93 -4.29
CA MET A 187 -6.21 12.57 -4.56
C MET A 187 -6.40 13.80 -5.44
N TYR A 188 -7.04 13.66 -6.60
CA TYR A 188 -7.34 14.75 -7.54
C TYR A 188 -8.07 15.92 -6.87
N ALA A 189 -9.19 15.63 -6.20
CA ALA A 189 -10.03 16.67 -5.59
C ALA A 189 -9.26 17.58 -4.62
N LYS A 190 -8.30 17.00 -3.89
CA LYS A 190 -7.52 17.71 -2.87
C LYS A 190 -6.19 18.28 -3.41
N SER A 191 -5.72 17.90 -4.60
CA SER A 191 -4.51 18.47 -5.22
C SER A 191 -4.79 19.57 -6.24
N LEU A 192 -6.03 19.70 -6.73
CA LEU A 192 -6.47 20.74 -7.67
C LEU A 192 -6.13 22.18 -7.22
N TRP A 193 -6.27 22.49 -5.93
CA TRP A 193 -6.22 23.86 -5.41
C TRP A 193 -5.03 24.12 -4.48
N LYS A 194 -3.92 23.39 -4.67
CA LYS A 194 -2.73 23.50 -3.80
C LYS A 194 -1.61 24.25 -4.49
N PHE A 195 -0.69 24.81 -3.71
CA PHE A 195 0.43 25.62 -4.19
C PHE A 195 1.33 24.90 -5.21
N ASN A 196 1.51 23.58 -5.07
CA ASN A 196 2.25 22.74 -6.00
C ASN A 196 1.56 21.37 -6.16
N ARG A 197 0.91 21.15 -7.30
CA ARG A 197 0.21 19.92 -7.66
C ARG A 197 1.16 18.74 -7.74
N PHE A 198 2.36 18.91 -8.30
CA PHE A 198 3.33 17.84 -8.47
C PHE A 198 3.76 17.29 -7.11
N GLU A 199 4.29 18.15 -6.22
CA GLU A 199 4.78 17.75 -4.91
C GLU A 199 3.68 17.20 -4.01
N VAL A 200 2.52 17.87 -3.96
CA VAL A 200 1.38 17.39 -3.16
C VAL A 200 0.90 16.03 -3.65
N THR A 201 0.83 15.82 -4.97
CA THR A 201 0.42 14.53 -5.55
C THR A 201 1.46 13.45 -5.25
N LYS A 202 2.75 13.75 -5.48
CA LYS A 202 3.90 12.88 -5.21
C LYS A 202 3.91 12.37 -3.78
N ILE A 203 3.85 13.28 -2.82
CA ILE A 203 3.87 12.99 -1.37
C ILE A 203 2.60 12.25 -0.97
N ARG A 204 1.43 12.75 -1.36
CA ARG A 204 0.17 12.20 -0.88
C ARG A 204 -0.12 10.81 -1.41
N TRP A 205 0.20 10.54 -2.68
CA TRP A 205 0.07 9.19 -3.21
C TRP A 205 0.94 8.21 -2.41
N LYS A 206 2.21 8.55 -2.20
CA LYS A 206 3.17 7.72 -1.45
C LYS A 206 2.81 7.57 0.03
N ALA A 207 2.34 8.63 0.69
CA ALA A 207 2.10 8.64 2.14
C ALA A 207 0.70 8.16 2.55
N THR A 208 -0.30 8.27 1.66
CA THR A 208 -1.70 7.96 2.03
C THR A 208 -2.35 6.91 1.13
N CYS A 209 -2.20 7.03 -0.20
CA CYS A 209 -2.85 6.11 -1.14
C CYS A 209 -2.17 4.74 -1.14
N VAL A 210 -0.85 4.70 -1.27
CA VAL A 210 -0.07 3.45 -1.31
C VAL A 210 -0.28 2.63 -0.03
N PRO A 211 -0.11 3.15 1.20
CA PRO A 211 -0.34 2.36 2.42
C PRO A 211 -1.77 1.81 2.53
N ALA A 212 -2.77 2.59 2.09
CA ALA A 212 -4.15 2.15 2.10
C ALA A 212 -4.41 1.01 1.10
N LEU A 213 -3.70 0.97 -0.02
CA LEU A 213 -3.84 -0.05 -1.07
C LEU A 213 -2.98 -1.30 -0.81
N THR A 214 -1.84 -1.14 -0.15
CA THR A 214 -0.92 -2.25 0.19
C THR A 214 -1.12 -2.80 1.60
N TYR A 215 -2.26 -2.54 2.24
CA TYR A 215 -2.59 -3.12 3.53
C TYR A 215 -2.63 -4.66 3.43
N CYS A 216 -1.96 -5.35 4.36
CA CYS A 216 -1.79 -6.81 4.37
C CYS A 216 -1.06 -7.44 3.17
N ASN A 217 -0.31 -6.65 2.38
CA ASN A 217 0.41 -7.13 1.19
C ASN A 217 1.44 -8.25 1.48
N SER A 218 1.96 -8.33 2.70
CA SER A 218 2.87 -9.40 3.11
C SER A 218 2.22 -10.79 3.14
N VAL A 219 0.91 -10.87 3.42
CA VAL A 219 0.19 -12.14 3.60
C VAL A 219 -0.81 -12.41 2.49
N LEU A 220 -1.36 -11.37 1.84
CA LEU A 220 -2.33 -11.53 0.77
C LEU A 220 -1.68 -11.43 -0.61
N THR A 221 -2.16 -12.20 -1.57
CA THR A 221 -1.68 -12.15 -2.97
C THR A 221 -2.81 -11.67 -3.86
N ALA A 222 -2.65 -10.49 -4.47
CA ALA A 222 -3.59 -9.98 -5.44
C ALA A 222 -3.42 -10.66 -6.80
N SER A 223 -4.51 -10.88 -7.53
CA SER A 223 -4.45 -11.35 -8.91
C SER A 223 -3.63 -10.42 -9.81
N ALA A 224 -3.12 -10.97 -10.92
CA ALA A 224 -2.37 -10.19 -11.91
C ALA A 224 -3.19 -9.02 -12.46
N ASP A 225 -4.49 -9.21 -12.67
CA ASP A 225 -5.42 -8.17 -13.10
C ASP A 225 -5.55 -7.05 -12.06
N THR A 226 -5.75 -7.41 -10.78
CA THR A 226 -5.83 -6.43 -9.70
C THR A 226 -4.53 -5.64 -9.57
N ARG A 227 -3.37 -6.31 -9.62
CA ARG A 227 -2.06 -5.62 -9.63
C ARG A 227 -1.93 -4.66 -10.80
N LYS A 228 -2.29 -5.09 -12.02
CA LYS A 228 -2.29 -4.22 -13.21
C LYS A 228 -3.17 -2.99 -13.00
N ARG A 229 -4.35 -3.13 -12.40
CA ARG A 229 -5.23 -1.99 -12.08
C ARG A 229 -4.61 -1.03 -11.07
N LEU A 230 -3.91 -1.54 -10.05
CA LEU A 230 -3.19 -0.71 -9.08
C LEU A 230 -2.05 0.07 -9.75
N GLU A 231 -1.28 -0.58 -10.62
CA GLU A 231 -0.22 0.07 -11.40
C GLU A 231 -0.78 1.15 -12.33
N THR A 232 -1.87 0.86 -13.05
CA THR A 232 -2.56 1.85 -13.88
C THR A 232 -3.02 3.05 -13.05
N SER A 233 -3.58 2.83 -11.86
CA SER A 233 -3.99 3.92 -10.97
C SER A 233 -2.80 4.79 -10.52
N GLN A 234 -1.63 4.17 -10.27
CA GLN A 234 -0.39 4.91 -9.98
C GLN A 234 0.09 5.70 -11.18
N ARG A 235 0.00 5.16 -12.39
CA ARG A 235 0.34 5.87 -13.63
C ARG A 235 -0.56 7.08 -13.85
N GLU A 236 -1.86 6.93 -13.67
CA GLU A 236 -2.84 8.02 -13.74
C GLU A 236 -2.52 9.13 -12.72
N ALA A 237 -2.17 8.75 -11.47
CA ALA A 237 -1.73 9.70 -10.46
C ALA A 237 -0.45 10.46 -10.87
N GLY A 238 0.49 9.77 -11.51
CA GLY A 238 1.72 10.39 -12.00
C GLY A 238 1.50 11.35 -13.17
N LYS A 239 0.65 10.97 -14.13
CA LYS A 239 0.20 11.86 -15.22
C LYS A 239 -0.46 13.12 -14.69
N TRP A 240 -1.29 12.98 -13.65
CA TRP A 240 -1.89 14.11 -12.96
C TRP A 240 -0.86 15.02 -12.30
N ALA A 241 0.13 14.45 -11.61
CA ALA A 241 1.20 15.21 -10.96
C ALA A 241 1.93 16.11 -11.98
N LEU A 242 2.24 15.57 -13.16
CA LEU A 242 2.92 16.24 -14.26
C LEU A 242 2.02 17.21 -15.06
N GLY A 243 0.72 17.24 -14.77
CA GLY A 243 -0.24 18.08 -15.48
C GLY A 243 -0.65 17.60 -16.87
N GLN A 244 -0.43 16.33 -17.15
CA GLN A 244 -0.65 15.71 -18.46
C GLN A 244 -1.64 14.54 -18.35
N PRO A 245 -2.88 14.75 -17.84
CA PRO A 245 -3.81 13.66 -17.52
C PRO A 245 -4.32 12.89 -18.75
N THR A 246 -4.37 13.53 -19.91
CA THR A 246 -4.91 12.97 -21.16
C THR A 246 -3.86 12.29 -22.02
N PHE A 247 -2.59 12.68 -21.92
CA PHE A 247 -1.56 12.22 -22.83
C PHE A 247 -1.10 10.79 -22.51
N ASN A 248 -0.73 10.05 -23.56
CA ASN A 248 -0.14 8.73 -23.43
C ASN A 248 1.36 8.80 -23.15
N ILE A 249 1.70 9.20 -21.93
CA ILE A 249 3.09 9.31 -21.48
C ILE A 249 3.67 7.93 -21.20
N ALA A 250 4.92 7.70 -21.64
CA ALA A 250 5.68 6.50 -21.34
C ALA A 250 5.80 6.28 -19.82
N TYR A 251 5.65 5.03 -19.40
CA TYR A 251 5.64 4.67 -17.98
C TYR A 251 6.99 4.98 -17.31
N GLU A 252 8.06 4.69 -18.02
CA GLU A 252 9.43 4.83 -17.57
C GLU A 252 9.77 6.30 -17.29
N PHE A 253 9.19 7.23 -18.06
CA PHE A 253 9.32 8.66 -17.76
C PHE A 253 8.62 9.02 -16.43
N ILE A 254 7.39 8.55 -16.22
CA ILE A 254 6.64 8.82 -14.98
C ILE A 254 7.40 8.27 -13.76
N GLU A 255 7.92 7.05 -13.84
CA GLU A 255 8.77 6.48 -12.79
C GLU A 255 10.07 7.26 -12.58
N GLY A 256 10.72 7.65 -13.68
CA GLY A 256 11.94 8.45 -13.68
C GLY A 256 11.75 9.80 -13.00
N GLU A 257 10.60 10.45 -13.15
CA GLU A 257 10.31 11.75 -12.55
C GLU A 257 9.86 11.65 -11.08
N LEU A 258 9.00 10.68 -10.76
CA LEU A 258 8.38 10.57 -9.43
C LEU A 258 9.21 9.74 -8.44
N GLY A 259 10.05 8.82 -8.94
CA GLY A 259 10.81 7.89 -8.10
C GLY A 259 9.93 6.94 -7.30
N TRP A 260 8.74 6.62 -7.83
CA TRP A 260 7.84 5.66 -7.20
C TRP A 260 8.25 4.24 -7.53
N ALA A 261 8.36 3.40 -6.49
CA ALA A 261 8.45 1.96 -6.67
C ALA A 261 7.16 1.41 -7.34
N SER A 262 7.26 0.28 -8.03
CA SER A 262 6.10 -0.50 -8.48
C SER A 262 5.36 -1.15 -7.31
N TYR A 263 4.11 -1.55 -7.48
CA TYR A 263 3.41 -2.41 -6.53
C TYR A 263 4.06 -3.79 -6.41
N GLU A 264 4.62 -4.32 -7.49
CA GLU A 264 5.32 -5.61 -7.45
C GLU A 264 6.58 -5.56 -6.58
N SER A 265 7.43 -4.54 -6.75
CA SER A 265 8.63 -4.37 -5.92
C SER A 265 8.28 -4.17 -4.43
N ARG A 266 7.17 -3.47 -4.14
CA ARG A 266 6.62 -3.35 -2.78
C ARG A 266 6.10 -4.69 -2.23
N GLU A 267 5.42 -5.47 -3.07
CA GLU A 267 4.97 -6.83 -2.75
C GLU A 267 6.17 -7.71 -2.40
N ALA A 268 7.18 -7.76 -3.27
CA ALA A 268 8.41 -8.52 -3.09
C ALA A 268 9.07 -8.18 -1.75
N LYS A 269 9.35 -6.90 -1.51
CA LYS A 269 9.94 -6.43 -0.24
C LYS A 269 9.10 -6.86 0.96
N SER A 270 7.78 -6.68 0.92
CA SER A 270 6.92 -7.00 2.05
C SER A 270 6.84 -8.52 2.33
N LYS A 271 6.75 -9.35 1.29
CA LYS A 271 6.62 -10.81 1.41
C LYS A 271 7.94 -11.47 1.80
N ILE A 272 9.04 -11.12 1.13
CA ILE A 272 10.37 -11.66 1.42
C ILE A 272 10.73 -11.40 2.88
N LEU A 273 10.60 -10.15 3.34
CA LEU A 273 10.89 -9.79 4.73
C LEU A 273 9.92 -10.47 5.71
N PHE A 274 8.64 -10.59 5.36
CA PHE A 274 7.69 -11.25 6.24
C PHE A 274 8.01 -12.73 6.46
N PHE A 275 8.23 -13.49 5.38
CA PHE A 275 8.55 -14.92 5.49
C PHE A 275 9.96 -15.15 6.09
N ALA A 276 10.94 -14.31 5.76
CA ALA A 276 12.25 -14.37 6.42
C ALA A 276 12.16 -14.12 7.93
N ARG A 277 11.25 -13.25 8.38
CA ARG A 277 10.97 -13.05 9.80
C ARG A 277 10.27 -14.26 10.41
N LEU A 278 9.30 -14.86 9.70
CA LEU A 278 8.62 -16.06 10.17
C LEU A 278 9.61 -17.21 10.39
N GLU A 279 10.60 -17.39 9.53
CA GLU A 279 11.61 -18.44 9.69
C GLU A 279 12.43 -18.29 10.97
N ARG A 280 12.67 -17.06 11.41
CA ARG A 280 13.42 -16.73 12.64
C ARG A 280 12.55 -16.71 13.89
N MET A 281 11.23 -16.84 13.76
CA MET A 281 10.34 -16.87 14.92
C MET A 281 10.47 -18.20 15.67
N PRO A 282 10.32 -18.20 17.01
CA PRO A 282 10.24 -19.45 17.78
C PRO A 282 9.06 -20.34 17.35
N SER A 283 9.26 -21.66 17.31
CA SER A 283 8.27 -22.65 16.86
C SER A 283 6.98 -22.70 17.70
N TYR A 284 7.01 -22.21 18.95
CA TYR A 284 5.79 -22.13 19.77
C TYR A 284 4.78 -21.10 19.24
N ARG A 285 5.19 -20.14 18.40
CA ARG A 285 4.32 -19.09 17.83
C ARG A 285 3.49 -19.64 16.67
N TRP A 286 2.19 -19.29 16.62
CA TRP A 286 1.29 -19.75 15.55
C TRP A 286 1.79 -19.49 14.12
N PRO A 287 2.36 -18.32 13.78
CA PRO A 287 2.85 -18.07 12.43
C PRO A 287 4.00 -19.00 12.00
N LYS A 288 4.95 -19.32 12.89
CA LYS A 288 6.03 -20.27 12.61
C LYS A 288 5.49 -21.69 12.47
N ALA A 289 4.58 -22.09 13.36
CA ALA A 289 3.93 -23.40 13.28
C ALA A 289 3.16 -23.60 11.97
N ILE A 290 2.47 -22.57 11.47
CA ILE A 290 1.81 -22.63 10.17
C ILE A 290 2.84 -22.77 9.04
N LEU A 291 3.96 -22.06 9.09
CA LEU A 291 5.03 -22.18 8.09
C LEU A 291 5.67 -23.59 8.09
N GLU A 292 5.96 -24.13 9.27
CA GLU A 292 6.44 -25.52 9.44
C GLU A 292 5.41 -26.51 8.93
N ALA A 293 4.12 -26.29 9.21
CA ALA A 293 3.05 -27.13 8.69
C ALA A 293 2.93 -27.08 7.16
N MET A 294 3.11 -25.91 6.53
CA MET A 294 3.16 -25.80 5.07
C MET A 294 4.28 -26.65 4.48
N LYS A 295 5.49 -26.58 5.06
CA LYS A 295 6.65 -27.39 4.64
C LYS A 295 6.42 -28.89 4.86
N THR A 296 5.90 -29.26 6.02
CA THR A 296 5.63 -30.66 6.40
C THR A 296 4.55 -31.28 5.52
N CYS A 297 3.42 -30.61 5.33
CA CYS A 297 2.32 -31.11 4.52
C CYS A 297 2.55 -30.97 3.01
N ASN A 298 3.58 -30.23 2.59
CA ASN A 298 3.81 -29.84 1.19
C ASN A 298 2.61 -29.09 0.56
N ILE A 299 1.93 -28.29 1.38
CA ILE A 299 0.78 -27.46 0.97
C ILE A 299 1.15 -26.01 1.26
N PHE A 300 1.48 -25.27 0.20
CA PHE A 300 1.92 -23.89 0.31
C PHE A 300 0.82 -22.90 -0.01
N SER A 301 0.71 -21.85 0.80
CA SER A 301 -0.15 -20.71 0.50
C SER A 301 0.30 -19.98 -0.78
N GLU A 302 -0.64 -19.32 -1.45
CA GLU A 302 -0.34 -18.45 -2.59
C GLU A 302 0.63 -17.33 -2.24
N ALA A 303 0.65 -16.86 -1.00
CA ALA A 303 1.61 -15.89 -0.51
C ALA A 303 3.04 -16.44 -0.46
N TYR A 304 3.20 -17.69 -0.01
CA TYR A 304 4.52 -18.35 0.03
C TYR A 304 5.03 -18.68 -1.37
N LYS A 305 4.16 -19.20 -2.25
CA LYS A 305 4.50 -19.44 -3.66
C LYS A 305 4.93 -18.15 -4.36
N ARG A 306 4.16 -17.08 -4.17
CA ARG A 306 4.47 -15.75 -4.72
C ARG A 306 5.77 -15.19 -4.14
N MET A 307 6.02 -15.37 -2.85
CA MET A 307 7.28 -15.00 -2.22
C MET A 307 8.46 -15.71 -2.90
N LYS A 308 8.42 -17.04 -3.07
CA LYS A 308 9.52 -17.79 -3.72
C LYS A 308 9.78 -17.30 -5.15
N HIS A 309 8.71 -17.06 -5.91
CA HIS A 309 8.84 -16.51 -7.26
C HIS A 309 9.51 -15.13 -7.26
N LEU A 310 9.10 -14.24 -6.35
CA LEU A 310 9.69 -12.90 -6.24
C LEU A 310 11.14 -12.95 -5.73
N SER A 311 11.46 -13.84 -4.78
CA SER A 311 12.85 -14.05 -4.33
C SER A 311 13.77 -14.43 -5.48
N ARG A 312 13.32 -15.33 -6.38
CA ARG A 312 14.07 -15.71 -7.58
C ARG A 312 14.20 -14.56 -8.56
N LEU A 313 13.09 -13.86 -8.84
CA LEU A 313 13.06 -12.73 -9.77
C LEU A 313 14.04 -11.63 -9.37
N TYR A 314 14.09 -11.29 -8.07
CA TYR A 314 14.95 -10.23 -7.55
C TYR A 314 16.31 -10.74 -7.03
N GLU A 315 16.66 -12.00 -7.27
CA GLU A 315 17.90 -12.63 -6.81
C GLU A 315 18.14 -12.44 -5.29
N CYS A 316 17.04 -12.44 -4.53
CA CYS A 316 16.99 -12.35 -3.07
C CYS A 316 16.81 -13.75 -2.47
N GLU A 317 17.51 -14.75 -3.02
CA GLU A 317 17.41 -16.12 -2.53
C GLU A 317 17.86 -16.18 -1.08
N PHE A 318 17.04 -16.85 -0.28
CA PHE A 318 17.21 -16.96 1.14
C PHE A 318 17.85 -18.31 1.43
N ASP A 319 19.16 -18.31 1.71
CA ASP A 319 19.79 -19.47 2.32
C ASP A 319 19.26 -19.62 3.75
N GLU A 320 18.84 -20.84 4.10
CA GLU A 320 18.32 -21.15 5.44
C GLU A 320 19.32 -20.69 6.50
N PRO A 321 18.95 -19.77 7.43
CA PRO A 321 19.89 -19.27 8.40
C PRO A 321 20.22 -20.40 9.38
N GLN A 322 21.49 -20.79 9.40
CA GLN A 322 22.08 -21.39 10.57
C GLN A 322 21.89 -20.38 11.72
N HIS A 323 21.32 -20.85 12.83
CA HIS A 323 21.13 -20.04 14.04
C HIS A 323 22.47 -19.48 14.50
N VAL A 324 22.67 -18.16 14.40
CA VAL A 324 23.85 -17.50 14.97
C VAL A 324 23.46 -16.15 15.62
N GLU A 325 24.05 -15.93 16.78
CA GLU A 325 23.82 -14.85 17.73
C GLU A 325 24.14 -13.44 17.17
N SER A 326 23.46 -12.44 17.75
CA SER A 326 23.30 -11.04 17.29
C SER A 326 22.26 -10.83 16.18
N GLU A 327 21.00 -11.22 16.43
CA GLU A 327 19.89 -11.18 15.46
C GLU A 327 19.59 -9.78 14.87
N GLU A 328 19.71 -8.68 15.62
CA GLU A 328 19.26 -7.37 15.15
C GLU A 328 20.13 -6.75 14.06
N ARG A 329 21.47 -6.82 14.22
CA ARG A 329 22.40 -6.26 13.22
C ARG A 329 22.32 -7.03 11.91
N HIS A 330 22.25 -8.37 11.99
CA HIS A 330 22.07 -9.25 10.83
C HIS A 330 20.72 -9.02 10.15
N TRP A 331 19.63 -8.82 10.91
CA TRP A 331 18.32 -8.52 10.33
C TRP A 331 18.30 -7.20 9.57
N ARG A 332 18.93 -6.15 10.12
CA ARG A 332 19.04 -4.86 9.42
C ARG A 332 19.88 -4.98 8.15
N ALA A 333 21.00 -5.70 8.20
CA ALA A 333 21.85 -5.96 7.03
C ALA A 333 21.08 -6.72 5.94
N PHE A 334 20.40 -7.82 6.30
CA PHE A 334 19.55 -8.58 5.38
C PHE A 334 18.44 -7.71 4.78
N ARG A 335 17.77 -6.90 5.61
CA ARG A 335 16.72 -6.01 5.14
C ARG A 335 17.26 -5.00 4.11
N ASN A 336 18.45 -4.45 4.34
CA ASN A 336 19.08 -3.50 3.44
C ASN A 336 19.47 -4.20 2.13
N ASP A 337 20.12 -5.37 2.19
CA ASP A 337 20.47 -6.17 1.02
C ASP A 337 19.24 -6.49 0.14
N VAL A 338 18.13 -6.95 0.73
CA VAL A 338 16.87 -7.17 -0.01
C VAL A 338 16.35 -5.87 -0.66
N CYS A 339 16.45 -4.73 0.03
CA CYS A 339 16.04 -3.44 -0.53
C CYS A 339 16.93 -3.02 -1.70
N ASP A 340 18.24 -3.24 -1.59
CA ASP A 340 19.23 -2.82 -2.56
C ASP A 340 19.19 -3.71 -3.80
N ARG A 341 18.99 -5.02 -3.65
CA ARG A 341 18.75 -5.95 -4.77
C ARG A 341 17.49 -5.61 -5.56
N ILE A 342 16.37 -5.41 -4.88
CA ILE A 342 15.10 -4.99 -5.52
C ILE A 342 15.29 -3.64 -6.23
N ARG A 343 15.98 -2.69 -5.59
CA ARG A 343 16.25 -1.38 -6.20
C ARG A 343 17.11 -1.52 -7.44
N THR A 344 18.21 -2.27 -7.37
CA THR A 344 19.15 -2.49 -8.47
C THR A 344 18.47 -3.16 -9.66
N PHE A 345 17.69 -4.21 -9.40
CA PHE A 345 16.87 -4.87 -10.42
C PHE A 345 15.90 -3.90 -11.09
N THR A 346 15.13 -3.16 -10.30
CA THR A 346 14.14 -2.21 -10.85
C THR A 346 14.78 -1.02 -11.57
N ASP A 347 15.96 -0.57 -11.14
CA ASP A 347 16.72 0.48 -11.85
C ASP A 347 17.28 -0.05 -13.18
N ARG A 348 17.72 -1.33 -13.24
CA ARG A 348 18.13 -2.00 -14.48
C ARG A 348 16.96 -2.17 -15.45
N GLU A 349 15.86 -2.77 -14.99
CA GLU A 349 14.64 -2.97 -15.78
C GLU A 349 14.09 -1.64 -16.33
N TRP A 350 14.12 -0.59 -15.52
CA TRP A 350 13.72 0.75 -15.95
C TRP A 350 14.59 1.29 -17.11
N ARG A 351 15.91 1.07 -17.07
CA ARG A 351 16.82 1.48 -18.16
C ARG A 351 16.58 0.68 -19.44
N GLU A 352 16.50 -0.65 -19.34
CA GLU A 352 16.22 -1.54 -20.47
C GLU A 352 14.89 -1.20 -21.14
N ASN A 353 13.83 -0.98 -20.35
CA ASN A 353 12.53 -0.60 -20.88
C ASN A 353 12.55 0.77 -21.59
N MET A 354 13.36 1.73 -21.13
CA MET A 354 13.56 3.02 -21.82
C MET A 354 14.29 2.86 -23.16
N GLU A 355 15.11 1.82 -23.34
CA GLU A 355 15.82 1.59 -24.61
C GLU A 355 14.86 1.31 -25.76
N THR A 356 13.76 0.63 -25.45
CA THR A 356 12.69 0.30 -26.40
C THR A 356 11.87 1.51 -26.88
N LYS A 357 12.05 2.69 -26.27
CA LYS A 357 11.23 3.90 -26.51
C LYS A 357 12.01 5.00 -27.23
N PRO A 358 11.74 5.26 -28.53
CA PRO A 358 12.39 6.34 -29.28
C PRO A 358 12.14 7.73 -28.69
N SER A 359 10.95 7.98 -28.15
CA SER A 359 10.58 9.27 -27.53
C SER A 359 11.45 9.62 -26.32
N LEU A 360 12.02 8.62 -25.64
CA LEU A 360 12.86 8.81 -24.46
C LEU A 360 14.35 8.85 -24.77
N LYS A 361 14.76 8.91 -26.05
CA LYS A 361 16.18 8.87 -26.45
C LYS A 361 17.04 9.92 -25.73
N ARG A 362 16.61 11.18 -25.70
CA ARG A 362 17.32 12.25 -24.98
C ARG A 362 17.21 12.09 -23.46
N TYR A 363 16.04 11.68 -22.97
CA TYR A 363 15.81 11.48 -21.53
C TYR A 363 16.74 10.41 -20.95
N ARG A 364 16.82 9.22 -21.55
CA ARG A 364 17.62 8.09 -21.05
C ARG A 364 19.13 8.35 -21.09
N GLN A 365 19.61 9.20 -22.00
CA GLN A 365 21.02 9.57 -22.09
C GLN A 365 21.50 10.41 -20.91
N HIS A 366 20.60 11.09 -20.21
CA HIS A 366 20.95 12.06 -19.17
C HIS A 366 20.29 11.77 -17.82
N LYS A 367 19.20 11.01 -17.80
CA LYS A 367 18.52 10.59 -16.57
C LYS A 367 19.10 9.26 -16.06
N MET A 368 20.08 9.34 -15.16
CA MET A 368 20.73 8.13 -14.60
C MET A 368 19.98 7.50 -13.42
N ASN A 369 19.24 8.33 -12.67
CA ASN A 369 18.55 7.94 -11.44
C ASN A 369 17.07 8.35 -11.47
N ARG A 370 16.21 7.49 -10.92
CA ARG A 370 14.78 7.79 -10.70
C ARG A 370 14.59 8.83 -9.58
N GLY A 371 13.59 9.68 -9.76
CA GLY A 371 13.28 10.82 -8.87
C GLY A 371 13.83 12.15 -9.41
N THR A 372 13.16 13.24 -9.09
CA THR A 372 13.48 14.60 -9.57
C THR A 372 14.23 15.43 -8.53
N ILE A 373 14.97 16.43 -9.00
CA ILE A 373 15.53 17.51 -8.17
C ILE A 373 14.36 18.35 -7.66
N ASP A 374 14.49 18.96 -6.49
CA ASP A 374 13.47 19.82 -5.92
C ASP A 374 13.12 21.00 -6.87
N HIS A 375 11.83 21.34 -6.93
CA HIS A 375 11.27 22.48 -7.67
C HIS A 375 11.30 22.43 -9.20
N VAL A 376 11.54 21.27 -9.83
CA VAL A 376 11.44 21.13 -11.30
C VAL A 376 10.02 21.42 -11.80
N TYR A 377 8.99 21.01 -11.07
CA TYR A 377 7.59 21.18 -11.46
C TYR A 377 6.79 22.01 -10.46
N ASP A 378 5.85 22.78 -11.00
CA ASP A 378 4.86 23.58 -10.29
C ASP A 378 3.50 23.53 -11.02
N ASN A 379 2.62 24.51 -10.74
CA ASN A 379 1.28 24.59 -11.32
C ASN A 379 1.18 25.40 -12.62
N THR A 380 2.30 25.89 -13.15
CA THR A 380 2.33 26.69 -14.37
C THR A 380 2.09 25.82 -15.61
N ARG A 381 1.71 26.46 -16.72
CA ARG A 381 1.61 25.77 -18.01
C ARG A 381 3.01 25.38 -18.50
N GLY A 382 4.01 26.20 -18.19
CA GLY A 382 5.42 25.96 -18.48
C GLY A 382 5.94 24.69 -17.85
N SER A 383 5.56 24.36 -16.61
CA SER A 383 5.89 23.07 -16.00
C SER A 383 5.27 21.88 -16.75
N THR A 384 4.03 22.02 -17.22
CA THR A 384 3.36 20.99 -18.02
C THR A 384 4.02 20.81 -19.39
N LEU A 385 4.44 21.91 -20.03
CA LEU A 385 5.22 21.88 -21.28
C LEU A 385 6.62 21.31 -21.07
N LEU A 386 7.30 21.67 -19.97
CA LEU A 386 8.60 21.15 -19.60
C LEU A 386 8.54 19.63 -19.39
N ALA A 387 7.50 19.11 -18.76
CA ALA A 387 7.28 17.67 -18.65
C ALA A 387 7.16 17.01 -20.04
N GLY A 388 6.43 17.63 -20.96
CA GLY A 388 6.32 17.17 -22.36
C GLY A 388 7.64 17.23 -23.12
N ALA A 389 8.40 18.30 -22.94
CA ALA A 389 9.73 18.49 -23.51
C ALA A 389 10.70 17.41 -23.01
N ARG A 390 10.77 17.18 -21.69
CA ARG A 390 11.63 16.15 -21.07
C ARG A 390 11.26 14.75 -21.52
N ALA A 391 9.99 14.47 -21.76
CA ALA A 391 9.50 13.18 -22.23
C ALA A 391 9.50 13.02 -23.76
N GLY A 392 9.95 14.04 -24.50
CA GLY A 392 10.08 14.01 -25.96
C GLY A 392 8.76 14.04 -26.74
N PHE A 393 7.69 14.62 -26.17
CA PHE A 393 6.37 14.73 -26.82
C PHE A 393 5.84 16.16 -26.93
N LEU A 394 6.72 17.18 -26.88
CA LEU A 394 6.29 18.56 -27.07
C LEU A 394 5.53 18.71 -28.41
N ASN A 395 4.38 19.40 -28.38
CA ASN A 395 3.45 19.52 -29.50
C ASN A 395 3.97 20.46 -30.61
N THR A 396 5.09 20.06 -31.19
CA THR A 396 5.83 20.77 -32.22
C THR A 396 5.20 20.56 -33.60
N ASN A 397 5.39 21.50 -34.54
CA ASN A 397 4.84 21.40 -35.89
C ASN A 397 5.29 20.12 -36.63
N PRO A 398 6.55 19.67 -36.58
CA PRO A 398 6.94 18.37 -37.13
C PRO A 398 6.27 17.17 -36.46
N PHE A 399 5.86 17.28 -35.20
CA PHE A 399 5.08 16.24 -34.53
C PHE A 399 3.61 16.25 -35.00
N ARG A 400 3.02 17.44 -35.13
CA ARG A 400 1.65 17.65 -35.64
C ARG A 400 1.51 17.26 -37.11
N ALA A 401 2.51 17.54 -37.92
CA ALA A 401 2.59 17.18 -39.35
C ALA A 401 2.44 15.67 -39.61
N ARG A 402 2.61 14.82 -38.58
CA ARG A 402 2.36 13.37 -38.68
C ARG A 402 0.88 13.01 -38.67
N PHE A 403 0.02 13.92 -38.23
CA PHE A 403 -1.41 13.71 -38.02
C PHE A 403 -2.29 14.77 -38.71
N GLU A 404 -1.72 15.94 -39.02
CA GLU A 404 -2.35 17.10 -39.64
C GLU A 404 -1.52 17.52 -40.87
N GLU A 405 -2.14 18.01 -41.94
CA GLU A 405 -1.45 18.54 -43.12
C GLU A 405 -0.89 19.95 -42.84
N ILE A 406 0.21 20.04 -42.10
CA ILE A 406 0.85 21.30 -41.68
C ILE A 406 2.35 21.24 -41.97
N ASP A 407 2.94 22.37 -42.37
CA ASP A 407 4.40 22.50 -42.55
C ASP A 407 5.14 22.37 -41.20
N GLY A 408 6.30 21.72 -41.21
CA GLY A 408 7.14 21.49 -40.02
C GLY A 408 7.88 22.73 -39.51
N LYS A 409 7.81 23.84 -40.24
CA LYS A 409 8.50 25.10 -39.91
C LYS A 409 7.96 25.76 -38.64
N CYS A 410 8.82 26.53 -37.98
CA CYS A 410 8.48 27.31 -36.81
C CYS A 410 7.76 28.61 -37.21
N GLU A 411 6.60 28.88 -36.62
CA GLU A 411 5.82 30.10 -36.88
C GLU A 411 6.47 31.39 -36.35
N LEU A 412 7.51 31.29 -35.49
CA LEU A 412 8.21 32.45 -34.94
C LEU A 412 9.35 32.96 -35.83
N CYS A 413 10.15 32.04 -36.38
CA CYS A 413 11.30 32.41 -37.21
C CYS A 413 11.09 32.14 -38.70
N ASP A 414 10.18 31.24 -39.07
CA ASP A 414 9.91 30.77 -40.45
C ASP A 414 11.12 30.20 -41.21
N CYS A 415 12.30 30.13 -40.58
CA CYS A 415 13.55 29.69 -41.20
C CYS A 415 13.84 28.20 -40.96
N HIS A 416 13.47 27.65 -39.80
CA HIS A 416 13.86 26.31 -39.37
C HIS A 416 12.65 25.46 -38.95
N ASN A 417 12.83 24.14 -38.93
CA ASN A 417 11.84 23.21 -38.40
C ASN A 417 11.67 23.43 -36.88
N GLU A 418 10.42 23.41 -36.41
CA GLU A 418 10.07 23.62 -34.99
C GLU A 418 10.45 22.40 -34.13
N THR A 419 11.73 22.02 -34.07
CA THR A 419 12.17 20.89 -33.26
C THR A 419 12.20 21.21 -31.76
N LEU A 420 12.28 20.19 -30.91
CA LEU A 420 12.40 20.37 -29.46
C LEU A 420 13.60 21.26 -29.08
N GLY A 421 14.75 21.06 -29.73
CA GLY A 421 15.96 21.87 -29.51
C GLY A 421 15.73 23.33 -29.91
N HIS A 422 15.17 23.54 -31.10
CA HIS A 422 14.82 24.86 -31.63
C HIS A 422 13.91 25.64 -30.68
N VAL A 423 12.88 25.00 -30.13
CA VAL A 423 11.94 25.63 -29.19
C VAL A 423 12.62 25.96 -27.84
N ILE A 424 13.44 25.04 -27.30
CA ILE A 424 14.13 25.25 -26.01
C ILE A 424 15.16 26.38 -26.09
N MET A 425 15.76 26.55 -27.27
CA MET A 425 16.76 27.58 -27.55
C MET A 425 16.15 28.89 -28.09
N GLU A 426 14.82 29.02 -28.12
CA GLU A 426 14.15 30.28 -28.50
C GLU A 426 14.49 30.72 -29.95
N CYS A 427 14.54 29.75 -30.87
CA CYS A 427 14.93 29.92 -32.28
C CYS A 427 16.42 30.26 -32.54
N ASP A 428 17.26 30.26 -31.50
CA ASP A 428 18.71 30.47 -31.61
C ASP A 428 19.43 29.13 -31.89
N GLU A 429 19.52 28.76 -33.17
CA GLU A 429 20.23 27.54 -33.59
C GLU A 429 21.77 27.71 -33.52
N GLU A 430 22.30 28.92 -33.64
CA GLU A 430 23.74 29.19 -33.65
C GLU A 430 24.38 28.92 -32.27
N ASN A 431 23.64 29.16 -31.17
CA ASN A 431 24.08 28.86 -29.81
C ASN A 431 23.53 27.53 -29.25
N SER A 432 22.86 26.72 -30.08
CA SER A 432 22.23 25.46 -29.67
C SER A 432 23.24 24.35 -29.39
N SER A 433 23.79 24.33 -28.17
CA SER A 433 24.62 23.22 -27.68
C SER A 433 23.81 22.21 -26.85
N GLU A 434 24.10 20.91 -27.00
CA GLU A 434 23.42 19.86 -26.21
C GLU A 434 23.59 20.04 -24.68
N PRO A 435 24.76 20.47 -24.14
CA PRO A 435 24.88 20.81 -22.72
C PRO A 435 23.90 21.89 -22.27
N GLU A 436 23.69 22.94 -23.06
CA GLU A 436 22.77 24.04 -22.73
C GLU A 436 21.31 23.57 -22.76
N ILE A 437 20.93 22.76 -23.76
CA ILE A 437 19.60 22.13 -23.81
C ILE A 437 19.37 21.26 -22.56
N ARG A 438 20.38 20.51 -22.11
CA ARG A 438 20.30 19.68 -20.89
C ARG A 438 20.11 20.52 -19.63
N LYS A 439 20.82 21.65 -19.50
CA LYS A 439 20.67 22.60 -18.38
C LYS A 439 19.26 23.17 -18.34
N ARG A 440 18.75 23.64 -19.49
CA ARG A 440 17.37 24.15 -19.64
C ARG A 440 16.30 23.10 -19.35
N LEU A 441 16.55 21.85 -19.72
CA LEU A 441 15.63 20.75 -19.41
C LEU A 441 15.68 20.30 -17.94
N GLY A 442 16.69 20.70 -17.15
CA GLY A 442 16.88 20.19 -15.79
C GLY A 442 17.42 18.75 -15.76
N LEU A 443 18.21 18.37 -16.77
CA LEU A 443 18.84 17.05 -16.92
C LEU A 443 20.38 17.12 -16.82
N HIS A 444 20.92 18.29 -16.48
CA HIS A 444 22.35 18.52 -16.24
C HIS A 444 22.62 18.73 -14.74
N GLU A 445 23.82 18.42 -14.25
CA GLU A 445 24.20 18.62 -12.84
C GLU A 445 24.16 20.12 -12.47
N ASP A 446 24.70 20.98 -13.34
CA ASP A 446 24.61 22.46 -13.21
C ASP A 446 23.22 23.07 -13.44
N SER A 447 22.14 22.28 -13.53
CA SER A 447 20.81 22.84 -13.77
C SER A 447 20.34 23.62 -12.54
N THR A 448 20.30 24.95 -12.64
CA THR A 448 19.79 25.79 -11.55
C THR A 448 18.28 25.95 -11.64
N ARG A 449 17.65 26.29 -10.50
CA ARG A 449 16.22 26.64 -10.46
C ARG A 449 15.90 27.79 -11.42
N GLU A 450 16.76 28.80 -11.50
CA GLU A 450 16.56 29.95 -12.37
C GLU A 450 16.57 29.55 -13.85
N THR A 451 17.51 28.69 -14.27
CA THR A 451 17.56 28.17 -15.64
C THR A 451 16.27 27.45 -16.01
N VAL A 452 15.78 26.57 -15.15
CA VAL A 452 14.54 25.81 -15.38
C VAL A 452 13.32 26.74 -15.41
N GLU A 453 13.23 27.72 -14.53
CA GLU A 453 12.14 28.72 -14.53
C GLU A 453 12.13 29.57 -15.80
N ARG A 454 13.31 29.98 -16.29
CA ARG A 454 13.44 30.66 -17.58
C ARG A 454 12.90 29.79 -18.70
N THR A 455 13.30 28.51 -18.76
CA THR A 455 12.82 27.58 -19.79
C THR A 455 11.30 27.39 -19.73
N LYS A 456 10.70 27.29 -18.54
CA LYS A 456 9.23 27.24 -18.39
C LYS A 456 8.57 28.47 -19.01
N ARG A 457 9.07 29.68 -18.75
CA ARG A 457 8.53 30.93 -19.32
C ARG A 457 8.68 30.98 -20.84
N SER A 458 9.82 30.55 -21.37
CA SER A 458 10.03 30.51 -22.82
C SER A 458 9.10 29.50 -23.50
N LEU A 459 8.87 28.34 -22.90
CA LEU A 459 7.89 27.35 -23.40
C LEU A 459 6.45 27.90 -23.39
N GLU A 460 6.04 28.60 -22.33
CA GLU A 460 4.72 29.25 -22.29
C GLU A 460 4.57 30.32 -23.37
N ARG A 461 5.61 31.12 -23.57
CA ARG A 461 5.64 32.14 -24.63
C ARG A 461 5.47 31.50 -26.00
N TRP A 462 6.27 30.49 -26.29
CA TRP A 462 6.22 29.73 -27.54
C TRP A 462 4.82 29.14 -27.80
N GLU A 463 4.20 28.48 -26.81
CA GLU A 463 2.87 27.90 -27.00
C GLU A 463 1.79 28.97 -27.25
N ARG A 464 1.87 30.10 -26.56
CA ARG A 464 0.92 31.20 -26.73
C ARG A 464 1.01 31.82 -28.12
N GLU A 465 2.23 32.01 -28.63
CA GLU A 465 2.49 32.70 -29.89
C GLU A 465 2.29 31.79 -31.11
N THR A 466 2.65 30.50 -31.01
CA THR A 466 2.55 29.56 -32.14
C THR A 466 1.31 28.68 -32.13
N LYS A 467 0.73 28.37 -30.96
CA LYS A 467 -0.41 27.43 -30.87
C LYS A 467 -1.73 28.13 -30.55
N ARG A 468 -1.75 29.47 -30.59
CA ARG A 468 -2.92 30.31 -30.25
C ARG A 468 -3.59 29.88 -28.94
N TYR A 469 -2.80 29.37 -27.99
CA TYR A 469 -3.30 28.94 -26.69
C TYR A 469 -3.78 30.16 -25.91
N VAL A 470 -5.09 30.29 -25.73
CA VAL A 470 -5.67 31.29 -24.83
C VAL A 470 -5.68 30.68 -23.42
N PRO A 471 -4.90 31.22 -22.45
CA PRO A 471 -4.95 30.72 -21.08
C PRO A 471 -6.39 30.81 -20.59
N CYS A 472 -6.95 29.69 -20.13
CA CYS A 472 -8.23 29.74 -19.43
C CYS A 472 -8.03 30.69 -18.23
N LYS A 473 -8.72 31.85 -18.23
CA LYS A 473 -8.57 32.87 -17.17
C LYS A 473 -8.58 32.14 -15.83
N ARG A 474 -7.46 32.21 -15.10
CA ARG A 474 -7.46 31.82 -13.68
C ARG A 474 -8.64 32.55 -13.07
N ARG A 475 -9.64 31.84 -12.53
CA ARG A 475 -10.61 32.43 -11.61
C ARG A 475 -9.83 32.84 -10.37
N ILE A 476 -9.15 33.98 -10.47
CA ILE A 476 -8.54 34.68 -9.36
C ILE A 476 -9.71 35.24 -8.58
N ASN A 477 -9.89 34.72 -7.37
CA ASN A 477 -10.53 35.34 -6.22
C ASN A 477 -11.41 36.55 -6.53
N GLN A 478 -12.69 36.33 -6.81
CA GLN A 478 -13.69 37.26 -6.30
C GLN A 478 -13.95 36.85 -4.85
N PRO A 479 -13.72 37.73 -3.86
CA PRO A 479 -14.19 37.47 -2.52
C PRO A 479 -15.70 37.27 -2.61
N ILE A 480 -16.19 36.19 -1.99
CA ILE A 480 -17.62 36.02 -1.75
C ILE A 480 -17.98 37.17 -0.79
N THR A 481 -18.45 38.28 -1.34
CA THR A 481 -19.05 39.36 -0.58
C THR A 481 -20.43 38.91 -0.12
N SER A 482 -20.55 38.82 1.21
CA SER A 482 -21.76 38.78 2.05
C SER A 482 -22.83 37.76 1.71
#